data_AF-A0A4U8TB93-F1
#
_entry.id   AF-A0A4U8TB93-F1
#
_cell.length_a   1.000
_cell.length_b   1.000
_cell.length_c   1.000
_cell.angle_alpha   90.00
_cell.angle_beta   90.00
_cell.angle_gamma   90.00
#
_symmetry.space_group_name_H-M   'P 1'
#
loop_
_entity.id
_entity.type
_entity.pdbx_description
1 polymer ?
#
loop_
_entity_poly.entity_id
_entity_poly.type
_entity_poly.pdbx_seq_one_letter_code
_entity_poly.pdbx_strand_id
1 'polypeptide(L)'
;MNNKEQIKKLRDNAELAMAAYGYFDFIDKQYGFDEKDKNEFKTLYAKINDIDESNEKVQNAKATYADILNMEYNSLFKGDFTPTQAKRFFSRYDLLIHQPNTESGFSATLFGEKRKQRNTESKEISYTAEYGYINYTLAIRGTEPLNMGDIGADTKLALGNLPKKQHLDMLLFYNQCIGNIPFYVERDSMPNNKNSIEYKLWKKLYQRSTTSKHKAYITKSLFKDTTKEATLENFIPPIDSNTKLTITGHSLGGCLTQLFALSFANYAKRDCGIIQEIYTYNAPGARDLSIDAFGVIDIDLANLSSDNKEIREKKIEQYVHSLDLQTITQRFIKKLQRFGIKASYSDGLLVITEQLKRFLGFKSTNWQV
;
A
#
# COMPACT_ATOMS: atom_id res chain seq x y z
N MET A 1 16.24 21.66 5.21
CA MET A 1 16.56 20.39 5.89
C MET A 1 18.07 20.23 5.84
N ASN A 2 18.74 20.06 6.98
CA ASN A 2 20.19 19.84 7.00
C ASN A 2 20.55 18.38 6.66
N ASN A 3 21.81 18.10 6.33
CA ASN A 3 22.26 16.75 5.97
C ASN A 3 21.94 15.71 7.04
N LYS A 4 22.03 16.09 8.32
CA LYS A 4 21.74 15.20 9.46
C LYS A 4 20.26 14.80 9.51
N GLU A 5 19.35 15.72 9.19
CA GLU A 5 17.91 15.45 9.08
C GLU A 5 17.60 14.57 7.86
N GLN A 6 18.23 14.83 6.72
CA GLN A 6 18.07 14.00 5.51
C GLN A 6 18.50 12.55 5.76
N ILE A 7 19.68 12.35 6.37
CA ILE A 7 20.20 11.02 6.70
C ILE A 7 19.26 10.29 7.68
N LYS A 8 18.71 10.99 8.67
CA LYS A 8 17.73 10.42 9.60
C LYS A 8 16.46 9.97 8.86
N LYS A 9 15.91 10.81 7.98
CA LYS A 9 14.71 10.45 7.21
C LYS A 9 14.95 9.24 6.29
N LEU A 10 16.09 9.19 5.61
CA LEU A 10 16.47 8.03 4.78
C LEU A 10 16.59 6.76 5.63
N ARG A 11 17.30 6.82 6.76
CA ARG A 11 17.40 5.67 7.67
C ARG A 11 16.03 5.22 8.18
N ASP A 12 15.23 6.15 8.70
CA ASP A 12 13.94 5.84 9.31
C ASP A 12 12.96 5.23 8.29
N ASN A 13 12.95 5.72 7.05
CA ASN A 13 12.12 5.18 5.98
C ASN A 13 12.66 3.86 5.40
N ALA A 14 13.97 3.62 5.48
CA ALA A 14 14.55 2.30 5.18
C ALA A 14 14.12 1.26 6.22
N GLU A 15 14.11 1.61 7.51
CA GLU A 15 13.58 0.74 8.57
C GLU A 15 12.08 0.45 8.37
N LEU A 16 11.27 1.46 8.00
CA LEU A 16 9.85 1.24 7.66
C LEU A 16 9.67 0.30 6.47
N ALA A 17 10.48 0.43 5.42
CA ALA A 17 10.46 -0.47 4.26
C ALA A 17 10.87 -1.90 4.66
N MET A 18 11.87 -2.05 5.53
CA MET A 18 12.32 -3.35 6.05
C MET A 18 11.24 -3.98 6.95
N ALA A 19 10.60 -3.19 7.82
CA ALA A 19 9.51 -3.64 8.69
C ALA A 19 8.29 -4.15 7.89
N ALA A 20 8.07 -3.67 6.67
CA ALA A 20 6.98 -4.16 5.81
C ALA A 20 7.13 -5.63 5.38
N TYR A 21 8.31 -6.24 5.56
CA TYR A 21 8.53 -7.68 5.35
C TYR A 21 8.07 -8.53 6.54
N GLY A 22 7.75 -7.92 7.69
CA GLY A 22 7.23 -8.63 8.86
C GLY A 22 5.86 -9.27 8.58
N TYR A 23 5.72 -10.54 8.95
CA TYR A 23 4.49 -11.30 8.78
C TYR A 23 3.53 -11.07 9.97
N PHE A 24 3.01 -9.85 10.08
CA PHE A 24 2.23 -9.43 11.26
C PHE A 24 0.90 -10.15 11.43
N ASP A 25 0.41 -10.82 10.40
CA ASP A 25 -0.75 -11.71 10.45
C ASP A 25 -0.53 -12.95 11.35
N PHE A 26 0.73 -13.25 11.72
CA PHE A 26 1.01 -14.31 12.69
C PHE A 26 0.55 -14.00 14.11
N ILE A 27 0.32 -12.73 14.48
CA ILE A 27 -0.20 -12.40 15.82
C ILE A 27 -1.55 -13.05 16.09
N ASP A 28 -2.41 -13.11 15.08
CA ASP A 28 -3.71 -13.78 15.21
C ASP A 28 -3.56 -15.30 15.11
N LYS A 29 -2.51 -15.79 14.45
CA LYS A 29 -2.24 -17.22 14.22
C LYS A 29 -1.42 -17.89 15.32
N GLN A 30 -0.84 -17.15 16.28
CA GLN A 30 -0.09 -17.74 17.40
C GLN A 30 -0.93 -18.73 18.22
N TYR A 31 -2.26 -18.57 18.22
CA TYR A 31 -3.19 -19.51 18.85
C TYR A 31 -3.24 -20.88 18.12
N GLY A 32 -2.85 -20.91 16.85
CA GLY A 32 -2.73 -22.10 16.01
C GLY A 32 -1.32 -22.72 15.99
N PHE A 33 -0.38 -22.22 16.79
CA PHE A 33 0.92 -22.88 16.96
C PHE A 33 0.74 -24.29 17.51
N ASP A 34 1.52 -25.23 16.97
CA ASP A 34 1.64 -26.55 17.57
C ASP A 34 2.43 -26.45 18.90
N GLU A 35 2.49 -27.55 19.64
CA GLU A 35 3.21 -27.55 20.94
C GLU A 35 4.70 -27.26 20.77
N LYS A 36 5.30 -27.65 19.64
CA LYS A 36 6.71 -27.42 19.36
C LYS A 36 6.99 -25.92 19.17
N ASP A 37 6.23 -25.24 18.32
CA ASP A 37 6.39 -23.81 18.06
C ASP A 37 6.08 -22.98 19.31
N LYS A 38 5.10 -23.41 20.12
CA LYS A 38 4.81 -22.79 21.43
C LYS A 38 5.99 -22.92 22.39
N ASN A 39 6.59 -24.10 22.49
CA ASN A 39 7.74 -24.33 23.36
C ASN A 39 8.96 -23.57 22.86
N GLU A 40 9.21 -23.56 21.55
CA GLU A 40 10.28 -22.79 20.94
C GLU A 40 10.14 -21.28 21.22
N PHE A 41 8.93 -20.73 21.08
CA PHE A 41 8.66 -19.33 21.44
C PHE A 41 8.97 -19.04 22.90
N LYS A 42 8.53 -19.92 23.82
CA LYS A 42 8.78 -19.76 25.27
C LYS A 42 10.26 -19.80 25.61
N THR A 43 11.01 -20.77 25.07
CA THR A 43 12.46 -20.87 25.26
C THR A 43 13.19 -19.63 24.74
N LEU A 44 12.83 -19.15 23.54
CA LEU A 44 13.41 -17.93 22.98
C LEU A 44 13.05 -16.71 23.82
N TYR A 45 11.80 -16.59 24.26
CA TYR A 45 11.33 -15.49 25.12
C TYR A 45 12.05 -15.47 26.48
N ALA A 46 12.24 -16.62 27.10
CA ALA A 46 13.00 -16.78 28.35
C ALA A 46 14.44 -16.31 28.17
N LYS A 47 15.11 -16.80 27.12
CA LYS A 47 16.50 -16.43 26.77
C LYS A 47 16.67 -14.94 26.48
N ILE A 48 15.78 -14.34 25.69
CA ILE A 48 15.86 -12.92 25.29
C ILE A 48 15.63 -11.97 26.46
N ASN A 49 14.80 -12.37 27.42
CA ASN A 49 14.45 -11.55 28.59
C ASN A 49 15.24 -11.92 29.85
N ASP A 50 16.17 -12.87 29.76
CA ASP A 50 16.99 -13.37 30.88
C ASP A 50 16.14 -13.78 32.10
N ILE A 51 15.14 -14.63 31.84
CA ILE A 51 14.21 -15.15 32.86
C ILE A 51 14.09 -16.67 32.73
N ASP A 52 13.83 -17.34 33.85
CA ASP A 52 13.65 -18.80 33.89
C ASP A 52 12.44 -19.25 33.05
N GLU A 53 12.58 -20.36 32.31
CA GLU A 53 11.50 -20.88 31.44
C GLU A 53 10.23 -21.27 32.23
N SER A 54 10.37 -21.73 33.47
CA SER A 54 9.23 -22.07 34.34
C SER A 54 8.48 -20.85 34.86
N ASN A 55 9.02 -19.64 34.67
CA ASN A 55 8.40 -18.41 35.13
C ASN A 55 7.02 -18.22 34.49
N GLU A 56 6.04 -17.85 35.32
CA GLU A 56 4.66 -17.62 34.88
C GLU A 56 4.57 -16.61 33.72
N LYS A 57 5.44 -15.60 33.69
CA LYS A 57 5.50 -14.62 32.59
C LYS A 57 5.89 -15.26 31.26
N VAL A 58 6.77 -16.26 31.26
CA VAL A 58 7.14 -17.01 30.06
C VAL A 58 5.99 -17.90 29.64
N GLN A 59 5.38 -18.61 30.59
CA GLN A 59 4.29 -19.55 30.31
C GLN A 59 3.06 -18.87 29.70
N ASN A 60 2.81 -17.62 30.08
CA ASN A 60 1.72 -16.78 29.59
C ASN A 60 2.14 -15.78 28.49
N ALA A 61 3.39 -15.81 28.04
CA ALA A 61 3.89 -14.88 27.03
C ALA A 61 3.15 -15.03 25.70
N LYS A 62 2.91 -13.91 25.03
CA LYS A 62 2.34 -13.85 23.68
C LYS A 62 3.26 -13.04 22.79
N ALA A 63 3.37 -13.43 21.53
CA ALA A 63 4.16 -12.71 20.55
C ALA A 63 3.61 -11.30 20.34
N THR A 64 4.51 -10.33 20.36
CA THR A 64 4.24 -8.91 20.05
C THR A 64 4.69 -8.57 18.63
N TYR A 65 4.35 -7.38 18.13
CA TYR A 65 4.87 -6.92 16.83
C TYR A 65 6.41 -6.85 16.82
N ALA A 66 7.02 -6.51 17.96
CA ALA A 66 8.46 -6.45 18.09
C ALA A 66 9.09 -7.85 17.97
N ASP A 67 8.44 -8.88 18.51
CA ASP A 67 8.93 -10.26 18.41
C ASP A 67 8.89 -10.76 16.97
N ILE A 68 7.89 -10.35 16.18
CA ILE A 68 7.78 -10.70 14.75
C ILE A 68 8.95 -10.13 13.95
N LEU A 69 9.36 -8.89 14.22
CA LEU A 69 10.50 -8.30 13.52
C LEU A 69 11.86 -8.77 14.09
N ASN A 70 11.89 -9.31 15.30
CA ASN A 70 13.13 -9.62 15.99
C ASN A 70 13.79 -10.90 15.43
N MET A 71 15.04 -10.75 15.02
CA MET A 71 15.87 -11.81 14.44
C MET A 71 16.17 -12.97 15.40
N GLU A 72 16.10 -12.76 16.71
CA GLU A 72 16.22 -13.87 17.67
C GLU A 72 15.03 -14.83 17.60
N TYR A 73 13.90 -14.40 17.02
CA TYR A 73 12.74 -15.26 16.69
C TYR A 73 12.67 -15.62 15.20
N ASN A 74 13.77 -15.50 14.44
CA ASN A 74 13.76 -15.74 13.00
C ASN A 74 13.24 -17.14 12.61
N SER A 75 13.52 -18.16 13.43
CA SER A 75 13.01 -19.52 13.21
C SER A 75 11.49 -19.62 13.20
N LEU A 76 10.80 -18.71 13.90
CA LEU A 76 9.33 -18.64 13.98
C LEU A 76 8.74 -17.59 13.04
N PHE A 77 9.32 -16.38 13.02
CA PHE A 77 8.71 -15.20 12.39
C PHE A 77 9.50 -14.62 11.22
N LYS A 78 10.71 -15.11 10.96
CA LYS A 78 11.62 -14.61 9.91
C LYS A 78 11.92 -13.10 10.01
N GLY A 79 11.95 -12.58 11.23
CA GLY A 79 12.35 -11.20 11.50
C GLY A 79 13.85 -10.97 11.26
N ASP A 80 14.21 -9.75 10.88
CA ASP A 80 15.60 -9.36 10.57
C ASP A 80 16.10 -8.16 11.41
N PHE A 81 15.29 -7.67 12.36
CA PHE A 81 15.68 -6.58 13.25
C PHE A 81 16.43 -7.13 14.45
N THR A 82 17.46 -6.42 14.90
CA THR A 82 18.01 -6.71 16.23
C THR A 82 16.93 -6.51 17.32
N PRO A 83 16.99 -7.20 18.47
CA PRO A 83 15.99 -7.06 19.53
C PRO A 83 15.76 -5.60 19.97
N THR A 84 16.84 -4.83 20.07
CA THR A 84 16.77 -3.41 20.45
C THR A 84 16.15 -2.55 19.35
N GLN A 85 16.45 -2.84 18.09
CA GLN A 85 15.86 -2.13 16.94
C GLN A 85 14.36 -2.35 16.87
N ALA A 86 13.88 -3.60 17.02
CA ALA A 86 12.44 -3.91 17.01
C ALA A 86 11.69 -3.18 18.14
N LYS A 87 12.23 -3.21 19.37
CA LYS A 87 11.66 -2.47 20.51
C LYS A 87 11.61 -0.96 20.26
N ARG A 88 12.69 -0.37 19.72
CA ARG A 88 12.74 1.08 19.40
C ARG A 88 11.84 1.46 18.23
N PHE A 89 11.67 0.58 17.25
CA PHE A 89 10.78 0.79 16.13
C PHE A 89 9.34 0.91 16.60
N PHE A 90 8.85 -0.09 17.36
CA PHE A 90 7.48 -0.05 17.88
C PHE A 90 7.28 0.89 19.06
N SER A 91 8.35 1.40 19.70
CA SER A 91 8.19 2.54 20.59
C SER A 91 7.81 3.81 19.82
N ARG A 92 8.22 3.96 18.55
CA ARG A 92 7.92 5.14 17.72
C ARG A 92 6.73 4.96 16.76
N TYR A 93 6.54 3.77 16.21
CA TYR A 93 5.49 3.52 15.22
C TYR A 93 4.46 2.52 15.74
N ASP A 94 3.19 2.77 15.43
CA ASP A 94 2.14 1.77 15.62
C ASP A 94 1.79 1.14 14.26
N LEU A 95 1.64 -0.18 14.25
CA LEU A 95 1.12 -0.90 13.10
C LEU A 95 -0.41 -0.78 13.12
N LEU A 96 -0.98 -0.23 12.04
CA LEU A 96 -2.42 -0.01 11.93
C LEU A 96 -3.07 -1.13 11.15
N ILE A 97 -2.55 -1.39 9.95
CA ILE A 97 -3.09 -2.36 9.00
C ILE A 97 -1.94 -3.03 8.27
N HIS A 98 -1.96 -4.35 8.17
CA HIS A 98 -1.01 -5.13 7.38
C HIS A 98 -1.73 -6.05 6.40
N GLN A 99 -1.41 -5.93 5.12
CA GLN A 99 -1.81 -6.87 4.08
C GLN A 99 -0.66 -7.87 3.85
N PRO A 100 -0.81 -9.15 4.24
CA PRO A 100 0.15 -10.18 3.87
C PRO A 100 0.11 -10.41 2.36
N ASN A 101 1.08 -11.17 1.84
CA ASN A 101 1.20 -11.47 0.42
C ASN A 101 -0.13 -11.92 -0.17
N THR A 102 -0.64 -11.17 -1.12
CA THR A 102 -1.84 -11.50 -1.91
C THR A 102 -1.50 -12.52 -3.00
N GLU A 103 -2.49 -12.99 -3.76
CA GLU A 103 -2.25 -13.86 -4.93
C GLU A 103 -1.32 -13.23 -5.99
N SER A 104 -1.26 -11.89 -6.05
CA SER A 104 -0.33 -11.18 -6.95
C SER A 104 1.09 -11.07 -6.39
N GLY A 105 1.30 -11.40 -5.12
CA GLY A 105 2.55 -11.11 -4.39
C GLY A 105 2.60 -9.71 -3.79
N PHE A 106 1.56 -8.88 -3.93
CA PHE A 106 1.49 -7.58 -3.24
C PHE A 106 1.36 -7.77 -1.72
N SER A 107 2.14 -7.01 -0.95
CA SER A 107 2.03 -6.86 0.50
C SER A 107 2.45 -5.44 0.91
N ALA A 108 1.77 -4.89 1.91
CA ALA A 108 2.07 -3.57 2.44
C ALA A 108 1.56 -3.42 3.87
N THR A 109 2.14 -2.46 4.59
CA THR A 109 1.76 -2.10 5.96
C THR A 109 1.55 -0.60 6.06
N LEU A 110 0.45 -0.20 6.68
CA LEU A 110 0.19 1.19 7.07
C LEU A 110 0.64 1.38 8.53
N PHE A 111 1.59 2.28 8.73
CA PHE A 111 2.09 2.66 10.05
C PHE A 111 1.65 4.07 10.44
N GLY A 112 1.36 4.29 11.72
CA GLY A 112 1.18 5.60 12.33
C GLY A 112 2.41 5.99 13.15
N GLU A 113 3.00 7.16 12.87
CA GLU A 113 4.12 7.68 13.65
C GLU A 113 3.64 8.42 14.90
N LYS A 114 4.08 7.97 16.07
CA LYS A 114 3.75 8.58 17.35
C LYS A 114 4.51 9.88 17.57
N ARG A 115 3.90 10.77 18.34
CA ARG A 115 4.53 12.03 18.74
C ARG A 115 5.53 11.79 19.86
N LYS A 116 6.75 12.30 19.70
CA LYS A 116 7.72 12.38 20.81
C LYS A 116 7.28 13.47 21.79
N GLN A 117 7.10 13.14 23.06
CA GLN A 117 6.64 14.03 24.11
C GLN A 117 7.51 13.90 25.35
N ARG A 118 7.64 15.00 26.10
CA ARG A 118 8.27 15.01 27.42
C ARG A 118 7.18 15.10 28.46
N ASN A 119 7.12 14.13 29.36
CA ASN A 119 6.20 14.19 30.49
C ASN A 119 6.57 15.40 31.39
N THR A 120 5.56 16.18 31.77
CA THR A 120 5.75 17.42 32.53
C THR A 120 6.30 17.16 33.94
N GLU A 121 5.90 16.06 34.57
CA GLU A 121 6.28 15.69 35.94
C GLU A 121 7.58 14.88 35.96
N SER A 122 7.59 13.70 35.33
CA SER A 122 8.74 12.78 35.36
C SER A 122 9.92 13.26 34.51
N LYS A 123 9.70 14.25 33.63
CA LYS A 123 10.66 14.73 32.62
C LYS A 123 11.11 13.67 31.62
N GLU A 124 10.54 12.47 31.66
CA GLU A 124 10.79 11.37 30.74
C GLU A 124 10.35 11.73 29.33
N ILE A 125 11.13 11.33 28.33
CA ILE A 125 10.80 11.54 26.93
C ILE A 125 10.38 10.20 26.31
N SER A 126 9.13 10.12 25.89
CA SER A 126 8.54 8.93 25.28
C SER A 126 7.76 9.29 24.01
N TYR A 127 7.25 8.28 23.31
CA TYR A 127 6.40 8.46 22.14
C TYR A 127 4.96 8.09 22.51
N THR A 128 4.00 8.89 22.06
CA THR A 128 2.56 8.70 22.35
C THR A 128 1.69 8.91 21.10
N ALA A 129 0.61 8.12 21.00
CA ALA A 129 -0.45 8.26 20.01
C ALA A 129 -1.69 8.99 20.55
N GLU A 130 -1.66 9.46 21.82
CA GLU A 130 -2.81 10.07 22.52
C GLU A 130 -3.43 11.25 21.75
N TYR A 131 -2.60 12.00 21.01
CA TYR A 131 -3.01 13.17 20.23
C TYR A 131 -3.10 12.88 18.73
N GLY A 132 -3.26 11.61 18.37
CA GLY A 132 -3.16 11.13 17.00
C GLY A 132 -1.71 10.98 16.53
N TYR A 133 -1.57 10.51 15.29
CA TYR A 133 -0.28 10.30 14.65
C TYR A 133 0.21 11.57 13.95
N ILE A 134 1.52 11.81 13.99
CA ILE A 134 2.14 12.97 13.33
C ILE A 134 2.45 12.72 11.86
N ASN A 135 2.45 11.46 11.44
CA ASN A 135 2.68 11.03 10.07
C ASN A 135 2.07 9.64 9.86
N TYR A 136 1.66 9.36 8.63
CA TYR A 136 1.21 8.04 8.21
C TYR A 136 2.12 7.55 7.09
N THR A 137 2.67 6.36 7.26
CA THR A 137 3.58 5.77 6.28
C THR A 137 2.98 4.51 5.69
N LEU A 138 2.78 4.50 4.37
CA LEU A 138 2.48 3.28 3.62
C LEU A 138 3.80 2.64 3.17
N ALA A 139 4.18 1.56 3.83
CA ALA A 139 5.38 0.80 3.51
C ALA A 139 5.03 -0.41 2.64
N ILE A 140 5.57 -0.46 1.43
CA ILE A 140 5.26 -1.49 0.42
C ILE A 140 6.43 -2.47 0.34
N ARG A 141 6.12 -3.76 0.52
CA ARG A 141 7.09 -4.84 0.43
C ARG A 141 7.53 -5.07 -1.02
N GLY A 142 8.78 -5.46 -1.21
CA GLY A 142 9.22 -6.06 -2.47
C GLY A 142 8.92 -7.55 -2.55
N THR A 143 9.45 -8.18 -3.59
CA THR A 143 9.34 -9.61 -3.86
C THR A 143 10.25 -10.44 -2.94
N GLU A 144 9.84 -11.63 -2.51
CA GLU A 144 10.71 -12.55 -1.74
C GLU A 144 11.42 -13.57 -2.65
N PRO A 145 12.74 -13.79 -2.50
CA PRO A 145 13.48 -14.75 -3.33
C PRO A 145 13.04 -16.22 -3.19
N LEU A 146 12.43 -16.61 -2.07
CA LEU A 146 12.15 -18.01 -1.72
C LEU A 146 10.84 -18.57 -2.31
N ASN A 147 10.01 -17.73 -2.94
CA ASN A 147 9.01 -18.23 -3.86
C ASN A 147 9.72 -18.48 -5.20
N MET A 148 10.15 -19.71 -5.45
CA MET A 148 10.89 -20.15 -6.64
C MET A 148 10.08 -20.06 -7.97
N GLY A 149 9.23 -19.04 -8.11
CA GLY A 149 8.72 -18.48 -9.37
C GLY A 149 9.05 -16.98 -9.54
N ASP A 150 9.66 -16.33 -8.54
CA ASP A 150 9.90 -14.87 -8.47
C ASP A 150 11.26 -14.40 -8.99
N ILE A 151 12.12 -15.32 -9.42
CA ILE A 151 13.18 -14.97 -10.38
C ILE A 151 12.55 -14.28 -11.59
N GLY A 152 11.26 -14.54 -11.91
CA GLY A 152 10.53 -13.90 -12.98
C GLY A 152 10.02 -12.48 -12.70
N ALA A 153 9.76 -12.03 -11.47
CA ALA A 153 9.15 -10.71 -11.23
C ALA A 153 10.18 -9.59 -11.24
N ASP A 154 11.23 -9.71 -10.42
CA ASP A 154 12.33 -8.74 -10.39
C ASP A 154 13.12 -8.75 -11.71
N THR A 155 13.22 -9.89 -12.41
CA THR A 155 13.73 -9.90 -13.80
C THR A 155 12.75 -9.31 -14.79
N LYS A 156 11.43 -9.57 -14.72
CA LYS A 156 10.44 -8.91 -15.61
C LYS A 156 10.40 -7.40 -15.42
N LEU A 157 10.62 -6.90 -14.20
CA LEU A 157 10.75 -5.48 -13.87
C LEU A 157 12.09 -4.90 -14.35
N ALA A 158 13.19 -5.65 -14.19
CA ALA A 158 14.48 -5.31 -14.82
C ALA A 158 14.40 -5.31 -16.36
N LEU A 159 13.46 -6.09 -16.92
CA LEU A 159 13.09 -6.16 -18.33
C LEU A 159 11.95 -5.18 -18.72
N GLY A 160 11.55 -4.24 -17.85
CA GLY A 160 10.63 -3.14 -18.17
C GLY A 160 9.13 -3.40 -17.98
N ASN A 161 8.69 -4.57 -17.49
CA ASN A 161 7.27 -4.87 -17.36
C ASN A 161 6.62 -4.26 -16.10
N LEU A 162 5.52 -3.53 -16.29
CA LEU A 162 4.69 -2.98 -15.22
C LEU A 162 4.00 -4.09 -14.38
N PRO A 163 4.08 -4.07 -13.03
CA PRO A 163 3.46 -5.07 -12.16
C PRO A 163 1.95 -4.81 -11.99
N LYS A 164 1.17 -4.95 -13.08
CA LYS A 164 -0.25 -4.55 -13.16
C LYS A 164 -1.12 -5.15 -12.05
N LYS A 165 -0.91 -6.42 -11.70
CA LYS A 165 -1.70 -7.12 -10.66
C LYS A 165 -1.39 -6.57 -9.27
N GLN A 166 -0.12 -6.37 -8.95
CA GLN A 166 0.33 -5.82 -7.67
C GLN A 166 -0.08 -4.34 -7.54
N HIS A 167 -0.04 -3.59 -8.63
CA HIS A 167 -0.54 -2.22 -8.68
C HIS A 167 -2.04 -2.14 -8.38
N LEU A 168 -2.87 -3.00 -8.98
CA LEU A 168 -4.29 -3.07 -8.64
C LEU A 168 -4.51 -3.45 -7.16
N ASP A 169 -3.71 -4.37 -6.64
CA ASP A 169 -3.77 -4.80 -5.24
C ASP A 169 -3.39 -3.67 -4.28
N MET A 170 -2.43 -2.84 -4.66
CA MET A 170 -2.01 -1.63 -3.95
C MET A 170 -3.13 -0.58 -3.90
N LEU A 171 -3.75 -0.28 -5.04
CA LEU A 171 -4.88 0.65 -5.09
C LEU A 171 -6.08 0.15 -4.28
N LEU A 172 -6.34 -1.15 -4.33
CA LEU A 172 -7.37 -1.79 -3.52
C LEU A 172 -7.06 -1.64 -2.03
N PHE A 173 -5.84 -1.94 -1.61
CA PHE A 173 -5.43 -1.83 -0.22
C PHE A 173 -5.56 -0.41 0.32
N TYR A 174 -5.14 0.60 -0.45
CA TYR A 174 -5.34 2.00 -0.06
C TYR A 174 -6.83 2.35 0.11
N ASN A 175 -7.68 1.94 -0.84
CA ASN A 175 -9.12 2.17 -0.74
C ASN A 175 -9.75 1.48 0.47
N GLN A 176 -9.20 0.34 0.89
CA GLN A 176 -9.60 -0.32 2.13
C GLN A 176 -9.14 0.46 3.37
N CYS A 177 -7.91 0.99 3.37
CA CYS A 177 -7.39 1.81 4.47
C CYS A 177 -8.22 3.07 4.73
N ILE A 178 -8.78 3.70 3.68
CA ILE A 178 -9.65 4.88 3.81
C ILE A 178 -11.13 4.54 4.00
N GLY A 179 -11.49 3.25 4.04
CA GLY A 179 -12.88 2.81 4.26
C GLY A 179 -13.81 2.90 3.06
N ASN A 180 -13.29 3.06 1.84
CA ASN A 180 -14.13 3.04 0.63
C ASN A 180 -14.55 1.63 0.22
N ILE A 181 -13.73 0.63 0.58
CA ILE A 181 -13.93 -0.78 0.25
C ILE A 181 -13.71 -1.60 1.51
N PRO A 182 -14.53 -2.62 1.82
CA PRO A 182 -14.31 -3.44 3.00
C PRO A 182 -13.09 -4.36 2.87
N PHE A 183 -12.54 -4.76 4.00
CA PHE A 183 -11.55 -5.86 4.06
C PHE A 183 -12.22 -7.23 3.99
N TYR A 184 -13.44 -7.33 4.53
CA TYR A 184 -14.22 -8.56 4.59
C TYR A 184 -15.53 -8.44 3.82
N VAL A 185 -15.85 -9.46 3.02
CA VAL A 185 -17.16 -9.61 2.37
C VAL A 185 -17.70 -11.00 2.63
N GLU A 186 -19.02 -11.08 2.83
CA GLU A 186 -19.75 -12.33 3.07
C GLU A 186 -20.17 -13.00 1.77
N ARG A 187 -20.43 -14.32 1.84
CA ARG A 187 -20.93 -15.09 0.70
C ARG A 187 -22.23 -14.51 0.13
N ASP A 188 -23.12 -14.06 1.02
CA ASP A 188 -24.46 -13.60 0.67
C ASP A 188 -24.47 -12.20 0.03
N SER A 189 -23.35 -11.46 0.11
CA SER A 189 -23.15 -10.19 -0.59
C SER A 189 -22.73 -10.33 -2.06
N MET A 190 -22.70 -11.56 -2.60
CA MET A 190 -22.27 -11.85 -3.96
C MET A 190 -23.15 -11.14 -5.02
N PRO A 191 -22.57 -10.35 -5.93
CA PRO A 191 -23.34 -9.75 -7.02
C PRO A 191 -23.93 -10.79 -7.99
N ASN A 192 -25.18 -10.59 -8.40
CA ASN A 192 -25.92 -11.52 -9.27
C ASN A 192 -25.28 -11.68 -10.67
N ASN A 193 -24.72 -10.60 -11.22
CA ASN A 193 -24.10 -10.63 -12.54
C ASN A 193 -22.62 -11.05 -12.45
N LYS A 194 -22.33 -12.32 -12.70
CA LYS A 194 -20.96 -12.88 -12.64
C LYS A 194 -19.97 -12.28 -13.64
N ASN A 195 -20.43 -11.52 -14.63
CA ASN A 195 -19.56 -10.84 -15.60
C ASN A 195 -19.26 -9.39 -15.23
N SER A 196 -19.88 -8.86 -14.18
CA SER A 196 -19.75 -7.46 -13.77
C SER A 196 -18.42 -7.17 -13.06
N ILE A 197 -18.05 -5.89 -12.98
CA ILE A 197 -16.84 -5.44 -12.27
C ILE A 197 -17.01 -5.68 -10.77
N GLU A 198 -18.21 -5.46 -10.26
CA GLU A 198 -18.60 -5.66 -8.87
C GLU A 198 -18.41 -7.13 -8.49
N TYR A 199 -18.84 -8.08 -9.32
CA TYR A 199 -18.60 -9.51 -9.05
C TYR A 199 -17.11 -9.85 -9.04
N LYS A 200 -16.33 -9.32 -9.98
CA LYS A 200 -14.87 -9.57 -10.03
C LYS A 200 -14.16 -9.02 -8.80
N LEU A 201 -14.53 -7.82 -8.36
CA LEU A 201 -14.03 -7.22 -7.12
C LEU A 201 -14.46 -8.03 -5.90
N TRP A 202 -15.75 -8.34 -5.79
CA TRP A 202 -16.29 -9.16 -4.70
C TRP A 202 -15.59 -10.52 -4.62
N LYS A 203 -15.41 -11.23 -5.75
CA LYS A 203 -14.74 -12.54 -5.80
C LYS A 203 -13.32 -12.45 -5.22
N LYS A 204 -12.58 -11.40 -5.60
CA LYS A 204 -11.22 -11.16 -5.12
C LYS A 204 -11.20 -10.81 -3.62
N LEU A 205 -12.14 -10.01 -3.14
CA LEU A 205 -12.29 -9.71 -1.71
C LEU A 205 -12.69 -10.95 -0.91
N TYR A 206 -13.62 -11.75 -1.42
CA TYR A 206 -14.09 -12.99 -0.79
C TYR A 206 -12.97 -14.01 -0.66
N GLN A 207 -12.11 -14.14 -1.68
CA GLN A 207 -10.92 -14.98 -1.60
C GLN A 207 -9.96 -14.49 -0.51
N ARG A 208 -9.72 -13.18 -0.40
CA ARG A 208 -8.87 -12.59 0.65
C ARG A 208 -9.47 -12.72 2.05
N SER A 209 -10.80 -12.66 2.17
CA SER A 209 -11.49 -12.76 3.46
C SER A 209 -11.53 -14.18 4.00
N THR A 210 -11.60 -15.19 3.12
CA THR A 210 -11.73 -16.61 3.49
C THR A 210 -10.40 -17.36 3.53
N THR A 211 -9.38 -16.90 2.80
CA THR A 211 -8.08 -17.56 2.76
C THR A 211 -7.14 -17.01 3.83
N SER A 212 -6.87 -17.78 4.88
CA SER A 212 -6.09 -17.36 6.05
C SER A 212 -4.69 -16.78 5.74
N LYS A 213 -4.04 -17.22 4.65
CA LYS A 213 -2.74 -16.67 4.20
C LYS A 213 -2.82 -15.28 3.54
N HIS A 214 -4.02 -14.83 3.15
CA HIS A 214 -4.23 -13.56 2.45
C HIS A 214 -5.05 -12.55 3.27
N LYS A 215 -5.57 -12.99 4.42
CA LYS A 215 -6.41 -12.16 5.31
C LYS A 215 -5.56 -11.04 5.91
N ALA A 216 -6.01 -9.81 5.73
CA ALA A 216 -5.34 -8.64 6.31
C ALA A 216 -5.42 -8.68 7.84
N TYR A 217 -4.33 -8.27 8.47
CA TYR A 217 -4.30 -7.97 9.90
C TYR A 217 -4.68 -6.50 10.11
N ILE A 218 -5.61 -6.25 11.03
CA ILE A 218 -6.10 -4.91 11.35
C ILE A 218 -6.04 -4.78 12.86
N THR A 219 -5.44 -3.70 13.37
CA THR A 219 -5.33 -3.53 14.81
C THR A 219 -6.71 -3.30 15.45
N LYS A 220 -6.91 -3.82 16.66
CA LYS A 220 -8.24 -3.88 17.31
C LYS A 220 -8.89 -2.53 17.53
N SER A 221 -8.11 -1.46 17.69
CA SER A 221 -8.64 -0.11 17.87
C SER A 221 -9.34 0.45 16.62
N LEU A 222 -9.22 -0.22 15.47
CA LEU A 222 -9.89 0.17 14.23
C LEU A 222 -11.22 -0.57 14.01
N PHE A 223 -11.75 -1.21 15.04
CA PHE A 223 -13.05 -1.88 15.03
C PHE A 223 -14.00 -1.17 15.99
N LYS A 224 -15.27 -1.01 15.58
CA LYS A 224 -16.35 -0.61 16.49
C LYS A 224 -16.71 -1.75 17.44
N ASP A 225 -16.71 -2.98 16.90
CA ASP A 225 -16.90 -4.22 17.63
C ASP A 225 -15.78 -5.20 17.26
N THR A 226 -14.88 -5.48 18.21
CA THR A 226 -13.71 -6.33 18.02
C THR A 226 -14.04 -7.81 17.83
N THR A 227 -15.30 -8.21 18.02
CA THR A 227 -15.76 -9.59 17.80
C THR A 227 -16.22 -9.84 16.36
N LYS A 228 -16.37 -8.77 15.56
CA LYS A 228 -16.86 -8.80 14.19
C LYS A 228 -15.75 -8.49 13.19
N GLU A 229 -15.94 -8.96 11.96
CA GLU A 229 -15.01 -8.73 10.86
C GLU A 229 -15.02 -7.27 10.37
N ALA A 230 -13.98 -6.88 9.63
CA ALA A 230 -13.80 -5.52 9.11
C ALA A 230 -14.65 -5.24 7.85
N THR A 231 -15.96 -5.18 8.05
CA THR A 231 -16.93 -4.66 7.07
C THR A 231 -16.92 -3.12 7.07
N LEU A 232 -17.58 -2.49 6.08
CA LEU A 232 -17.70 -1.02 6.02
C LEU A 232 -18.35 -0.43 7.29
N GLU A 233 -19.29 -1.15 7.89
CA GLU A 233 -20.01 -0.68 9.07
C GLU A 233 -19.19 -0.81 10.36
N ASN A 234 -18.34 -1.82 10.45
CA ASN A 234 -17.59 -2.15 11.65
C ASN A 234 -16.16 -1.59 11.67
N PHE A 235 -15.61 -1.21 10.52
CA PHE A 235 -14.27 -0.66 10.38
C PHE A 235 -14.24 0.86 10.67
N ILE A 236 -13.20 1.30 11.37
CA ILE A 236 -12.89 2.70 11.63
C ILE A 236 -11.62 3.05 10.83
N PRO A 237 -11.73 3.78 9.70
CA PRO A 237 -10.58 4.13 8.88
C PRO A 237 -9.57 4.98 9.66
N PRO A 238 -8.29 4.59 9.74
CA PRO A 238 -7.27 5.39 10.42
C PRO A 238 -6.84 6.64 9.63
N ILE A 239 -7.18 6.69 8.34
CA ILE A 239 -6.85 7.74 7.38
C ILE A 239 -8.05 7.99 6.45
N ASP A 240 -8.05 9.12 5.76
CA ASP A 240 -9.06 9.49 4.75
C ASP A 240 -8.43 9.89 3.40
N SER A 241 -9.27 10.29 2.46
CA SER A 241 -8.84 10.72 1.11
C SER A 241 -8.02 12.01 1.06
N ASN A 242 -7.91 12.76 2.16
CA ASN A 242 -7.13 13.99 2.27
C ASN A 242 -5.85 13.80 3.10
N THR A 243 -5.72 12.67 3.79
CA THR A 243 -4.59 12.37 4.67
C THR A 243 -3.31 12.27 3.85
N LYS A 244 -2.32 13.10 4.19
CA LYS A 244 -1.01 13.09 3.54
C LYS A 244 -0.21 11.88 4.00
N LEU A 245 0.40 11.16 3.04
CA LEU A 245 1.09 9.91 3.26
C LEU A 245 2.57 10.00 2.88
N THR A 246 3.42 9.47 3.73
CA THR A 246 4.78 9.07 3.33
C THR A 246 4.72 7.68 2.71
N ILE A 247 5.32 7.48 1.54
CA ILE A 247 5.33 6.17 0.87
C ILE A 247 6.76 5.67 0.81
N THR A 248 6.98 4.43 1.22
CA THR A 248 8.32 3.82 1.22
C THR A 248 8.30 2.40 0.69
N GLY A 249 9.35 1.97 0.00
CA GLY A 249 9.44 0.60 -0.48
C GLY A 249 10.82 0.20 -1.01
N HIS A 250 11.09 -1.11 -0.96
CA HIS A 250 12.33 -1.73 -1.44
C HIS A 250 12.06 -2.65 -2.64
N SER A 251 13.00 -2.75 -3.59
CA SER A 251 12.86 -3.56 -4.82
C SER A 251 11.53 -3.26 -5.54
N LEU A 252 10.72 -4.28 -5.88
CA LEU A 252 9.37 -4.13 -6.44
C LEU A 252 8.48 -3.16 -5.64
N GLY A 253 8.60 -3.14 -4.30
CA GLY A 253 7.85 -2.22 -3.45
C GLY A 253 8.22 -0.76 -3.70
N GLY A 254 9.47 -0.49 -4.10
CA GLY A 254 9.89 0.84 -4.52
C GLY A 254 9.36 1.23 -5.92
N CYS A 255 9.21 0.28 -6.84
CA CYS A 255 8.51 0.50 -8.11
C CYS A 255 7.03 0.84 -7.87
N LEU A 256 6.35 0.06 -7.01
CA LEU A 256 4.97 0.32 -6.60
C LEU A 256 4.83 1.68 -5.88
N THR A 257 5.82 2.08 -5.09
CA THR A 257 5.87 3.42 -4.47
C THR A 257 5.86 4.53 -5.51
N GLN A 258 6.62 4.38 -6.59
CA GLN A 258 6.59 5.33 -7.72
C GLN A 258 5.20 5.33 -8.38
N LEU A 259 4.64 4.15 -8.67
CA LEU A 259 3.30 4.03 -9.27
C LEU A 259 2.20 4.61 -8.38
N PHE A 260 2.31 4.47 -7.06
CA PHE A 260 1.39 5.06 -6.10
C PHE A 260 1.43 6.59 -6.21
N ALA A 261 2.64 7.18 -6.20
CA ALA A 261 2.76 8.61 -6.40
C ALA A 261 2.16 9.05 -7.74
N LEU A 262 2.36 8.24 -8.80
CA LEU A 262 1.79 8.53 -10.11
C LEU A 262 0.26 8.52 -10.15
N SER A 263 -0.37 7.62 -9.40
CA SER A 263 -1.83 7.49 -9.34
C SER A 263 -2.53 8.59 -8.56
N PHE A 264 -1.84 9.23 -7.61
CA PHE A 264 -2.47 10.13 -6.64
C PHE A 264 -2.01 11.59 -6.70
N ALA A 265 -0.91 11.89 -7.40
CA ALA A 265 -0.50 13.26 -7.67
C ALA A 265 -1.44 13.95 -8.67
N ASN A 266 -1.69 15.24 -8.47
CA ASN A 266 -2.47 16.08 -9.36
C ASN A 266 -1.56 16.97 -10.20
N TYR A 267 -1.11 16.42 -11.33
CA TYR A 267 -0.18 17.08 -12.25
C TYR A 267 -0.69 18.42 -12.78
N ALA A 268 -1.99 18.50 -13.07
CA ALA A 268 -2.64 19.70 -13.57
C ALA A 268 -2.46 20.91 -12.64
N LYS A 269 -2.53 20.65 -11.33
CA LYS A 269 -2.41 21.66 -10.28
C LYS A 269 -0.99 21.76 -9.72
N ARG A 270 -0.03 20.95 -10.23
CA ARG A 270 1.30 20.73 -9.63
C ARG A 270 1.21 20.45 -8.13
N ASP A 271 0.18 19.71 -7.76
CA ASP A 271 -0.13 19.36 -6.39
C ASP A 271 0.21 17.90 -6.18
N CYS A 272 0.93 17.61 -5.10
CA CYS A 272 1.31 16.24 -4.75
C CYS A 272 0.10 15.40 -4.29
N GLY A 273 -1.11 15.96 -4.21
CA GLY A 273 -2.32 15.23 -3.84
C GLY A 273 -2.17 14.70 -2.42
N ILE A 274 -2.34 13.40 -2.20
CA ILE A 274 -2.11 12.80 -0.87
C ILE A 274 -0.64 12.48 -0.58
N ILE A 275 0.29 12.76 -1.50
CA ILE A 275 1.71 12.39 -1.33
C ILE A 275 2.45 13.46 -0.52
N GLN A 276 3.01 13.07 0.62
CA GLN A 276 3.86 13.91 1.48
C GLN A 276 5.33 13.79 1.07
N GLU A 277 5.85 12.56 1.10
CA GLU A 277 7.24 12.21 0.79
C GLU A 277 7.29 10.80 0.19
N ILE A 278 8.30 10.53 -0.64
CA ILE A 278 8.54 9.22 -1.24
C ILE A 278 9.96 8.75 -0.98
N TYR A 279 10.12 7.47 -0.64
CA TYR A 279 11.41 6.84 -0.37
C TYR A 279 11.49 5.49 -1.07
N THR A 280 12.47 5.31 -1.96
CA THR A 280 12.63 4.07 -2.71
C THR A 280 14.04 3.54 -2.53
N TYR A 281 14.17 2.26 -2.20
CA TYR A 281 15.45 1.60 -1.94
C TYR A 281 15.67 0.47 -2.94
N ASN A 282 16.78 0.53 -3.69
CA ASN A 282 17.13 -0.49 -4.68
C ASN A 282 15.96 -0.84 -5.64
N ALA A 283 15.19 0.17 -6.02
CA ALA A 283 13.97 -0.03 -6.78
C ALA A 283 14.27 0.00 -8.29
N PRO A 284 13.73 -0.94 -9.09
CA PRO A 284 13.66 -0.71 -10.52
C PRO A 284 12.79 0.53 -10.78
N GLY A 285 13.18 1.34 -11.76
CA GLY A 285 12.33 2.45 -12.20
C GLY A 285 11.04 1.90 -12.80
N ALA A 286 9.92 2.59 -12.59
CA ALA A 286 8.72 2.37 -13.39
C ALA A 286 8.98 2.81 -14.84
N ARG A 287 9.45 1.88 -15.68
CA ARG A 287 9.74 2.07 -17.11
C ARG A 287 8.58 1.56 -17.96
N ASP A 288 8.54 1.96 -19.23
CA ASP A 288 7.62 1.44 -20.27
C ASP A 288 6.14 1.40 -19.82
N LEU A 289 5.69 2.51 -19.25
CA LEU A 289 4.32 2.66 -18.72
C LEU A 289 3.30 2.45 -19.84
N SER A 290 2.18 1.72 -19.57
CA SER A 290 1.07 1.32 -20.47
C SER A 290 -0.48 1.69 -20.06
N ILE A 291 -1.39 2.31 -20.89
CA ILE A 291 -2.65 3.17 -20.87
C ILE A 291 -3.45 2.28 -21.80
N ASP A 292 -3.94 1.24 -21.15
CA ASP A 292 -5.08 0.52 -21.66
C ASP A 292 -6.36 1.30 -21.32
N ALA A 293 -7.47 0.79 -21.87
CA ALA A 293 -8.80 1.40 -21.96
C ALA A 293 -9.49 1.76 -20.62
N PHE A 294 -8.77 1.80 -19.50
CA PHE A 294 -9.26 2.06 -18.15
C PHE A 294 -8.62 3.28 -17.46
N GLY A 295 -7.76 4.06 -18.14
CA GLY A 295 -7.17 5.28 -17.56
C GLY A 295 -6.00 5.01 -16.59
N VAL A 296 -5.33 3.87 -16.76
CA VAL A 296 -3.96 3.62 -16.27
C VAL A 296 -2.99 4.26 -17.29
N ILE A 297 -1.72 4.56 -16.98
CA ILE A 297 -0.81 5.31 -17.88
C ILE A 297 0.03 4.40 -18.81
N ASP A 298 -0.15 4.47 -20.14
CA ASP A 298 0.63 4.09 -21.37
C ASP A 298 1.10 5.36 -21.89
N ILE A 299 2.41 5.42 -21.85
CA ILE A 299 3.05 6.08 -22.91
C ILE A 299 4.12 5.08 -23.36
N ASP A 300 3.91 4.46 -24.52
CA ASP A 300 4.99 3.78 -25.23
C ASP A 300 6.00 4.86 -25.67
N LEU A 301 6.93 5.14 -24.76
CA LEU A 301 7.93 6.20 -24.85
C LEU A 301 9.28 5.69 -25.34
N ALA A 302 9.35 4.49 -25.91
CA ALA A 302 10.62 3.87 -26.30
C ALA A 302 11.53 4.79 -27.14
N ASN A 303 10.96 5.81 -27.80
CA ASN A 303 11.68 6.78 -28.64
C ASN A 303 11.68 8.24 -28.16
N LEU A 304 11.19 8.56 -26.95
CA LEU A 304 11.05 9.96 -26.50
C LEU A 304 12.18 10.42 -25.58
N SER A 305 12.93 9.51 -24.95
CA SER A 305 14.13 9.86 -24.16
C SER A 305 15.30 10.34 -25.02
N SER A 306 15.33 9.97 -26.29
CA SER A 306 16.30 10.43 -27.30
C SER A 306 15.97 11.79 -27.90
N ASP A 307 14.76 12.32 -27.67
CA ASP A 307 14.28 13.55 -28.28
C ASP A 307 14.40 14.76 -27.36
N ASN A 308 14.62 15.94 -27.95
CA ASN A 308 14.64 17.19 -27.21
C ASN A 308 13.22 17.58 -26.71
N LYS A 309 13.16 18.51 -25.76
CA LYS A 309 11.90 18.93 -25.09
C LYS A 309 10.79 19.34 -26.08
N GLU A 310 11.13 20.10 -27.11
CA GLU A 310 10.18 20.64 -28.08
C GLU A 310 9.59 19.54 -29.00
N ILE A 311 10.42 18.58 -29.40
CA ILE A 311 9.99 17.41 -30.20
C ILE A 311 9.09 16.48 -29.36
N ARG A 312 9.41 16.30 -28.07
CA ARG A 312 8.57 15.53 -27.15
C ARG A 312 7.18 16.15 -26.99
N GLU A 313 7.12 17.46 -26.79
CA GLU A 313 5.85 18.20 -26.66
C GLU A 313 4.99 18.05 -27.93
N LYS A 314 5.61 18.17 -29.12
CA LYS A 314 4.92 18.02 -30.40
C LYS A 314 4.40 16.60 -30.68
N LYS A 315 5.14 15.56 -30.25
CA LYS A 315 4.72 14.15 -30.37
C LYS A 315 3.56 13.82 -29.43
N ILE A 316 3.57 14.39 -28.23
CA ILE A 316 2.46 14.29 -27.28
C ILE A 316 1.21 14.99 -27.83
N GLU A 317 1.35 16.17 -28.44
CA GLU A 317 0.24 16.85 -29.13
C GLU A 317 -0.33 16.01 -30.29
N GLN A 318 0.52 15.44 -31.15
CA GLN A 318 0.09 14.57 -32.25
C GLN A 318 -0.63 13.30 -31.75
N TYR A 319 -0.15 12.70 -30.67
CA TYR A 319 -0.80 11.55 -30.02
C TYR A 319 -2.20 11.92 -29.51
N VAL A 320 -2.35 13.08 -28.87
CA VAL A 320 -3.64 13.59 -28.40
C VAL A 320 -4.60 13.86 -29.56
N HIS A 321 -4.10 14.39 -30.68
CA HIS A 321 -4.88 14.57 -31.90
C HIS A 321 -5.30 13.26 -32.58
N SER A 322 -4.55 12.17 -32.34
CA SER A 322 -4.86 10.83 -32.88
C SER A 322 -5.90 10.05 -32.06
N LEU A 323 -6.23 10.52 -30.85
CA LEU A 323 -7.25 9.89 -30.01
C LEU A 323 -8.62 10.11 -30.67
N ASP A 324 -9.30 9.02 -30.99
CA ASP A 324 -10.71 9.05 -31.39
C ASP A 324 -11.59 9.34 -30.16
N LEU A 325 -11.59 10.61 -29.76
CA LEU A 325 -12.35 11.13 -28.63
C LEU A 325 -13.84 10.87 -28.80
N GLN A 326 -14.32 10.73 -30.03
CA GLN A 326 -15.71 10.41 -30.31
C GLN A 326 -16.04 8.98 -29.89
N THR A 327 -15.27 8.00 -30.33
CA THR A 327 -15.44 6.61 -29.93
C THR A 327 -15.20 6.39 -28.44
N ILE A 328 -14.18 7.03 -27.86
CA ILE A 328 -13.85 6.92 -26.44
C ILE A 328 -14.98 7.49 -25.57
N THR A 329 -15.47 8.68 -25.93
CA THR A 329 -16.56 9.34 -25.21
C THR A 329 -17.88 8.58 -25.35
N GLN A 330 -18.20 8.08 -26.55
CA GLN A 330 -19.39 7.25 -26.75
C GLN A 330 -19.33 5.96 -25.93
N ARG A 331 -18.16 5.31 -25.81
CA ARG A 331 -18.00 4.12 -24.96
C ARG A 331 -18.14 4.45 -23.47
N PHE A 332 -17.58 5.57 -23.02
CA PHE A 332 -17.71 6.04 -21.65
C PHE A 332 -19.16 6.36 -21.28
N ILE A 333 -19.88 7.08 -22.14
CA ILE A 333 -21.29 7.41 -21.94
C ILE A 333 -22.18 6.18 -22.00
N LYS A 334 -21.98 5.30 -22.97
CA LYS A 334 -22.72 4.04 -23.06
C LYS A 334 -22.50 3.16 -21.82
N LYS A 335 -21.33 3.27 -21.18
CA LYS A 335 -21.03 2.61 -19.91
C LYS A 335 -21.78 3.28 -18.74
N LEU A 336 -21.76 4.60 -18.63
CA LEU A 336 -22.50 5.33 -17.57
C LEU A 336 -24.02 5.14 -17.68
N GLN A 337 -24.57 5.18 -18.89
CA GLN A 337 -25.99 4.95 -19.16
C GLN A 337 -26.41 3.51 -18.82
N ARG A 338 -25.51 2.52 -18.98
CA ARG A 338 -25.73 1.13 -18.52
C ARG A 338 -25.81 1.00 -17.00
N PHE A 339 -25.30 1.97 -16.25
CA PHE A 339 -25.43 2.06 -14.79
C PHE A 339 -26.55 3.02 -14.34
N GLY A 340 -27.47 3.38 -15.25
CA GLY A 340 -28.61 4.25 -14.95
C GLY A 340 -28.26 5.73 -14.78
N ILE A 341 -27.00 6.11 -15.01
CA ILE A 341 -26.53 7.49 -14.89
C ILE A 341 -26.88 8.20 -16.20
N LYS A 342 -27.76 9.21 -16.13
CA LYS A 342 -28.03 10.10 -17.25
C LYS A 342 -26.82 11.00 -17.46
N ALA A 343 -25.98 10.63 -18.42
CA ALA A 343 -24.87 11.43 -18.90
C ALA A 343 -25.02 11.62 -20.42
N SER A 344 -24.91 12.86 -20.87
CA SER A 344 -24.92 13.21 -22.29
C SER A 344 -23.53 13.05 -22.90
N TYR A 345 -23.45 12.97 -24.23
CA TYR A 345 -22.16 12.93 -24.92
C TYR A 345 -21.27 14.13 -24.55
N SER A 346 -21.85 15.33 -24.40
CA SER A 346 -21.15 16.53 -23.94
C SER A 346 -20.60 16.40 -22.51
N ASP A 347 -21.31 15.74 -21.60
CA ASP A 347 -20.84 15.53 -20.22
C ASP A 347 -19.64 14.57 -20.20
N GLY A 348 -19.71 13.50 -21.00
CA GLY A 348 -18.62 12.53 -21.13
C GLY A 348 -17.39 13.15 -21.78
N LEU A 349 -17.62 13.95 -22.84
CA LEU A 349 -16.55 14.65 -23.54
C LEU A 349 -15.87 15.63 -22.61
N LEU A 350 -16.63 16.38 -21.81
CA LEU A 350 -16.09 17.30 -20.82
C LEU A 350 -15.24 16.58 -19.76
N VAL A 351 -15.73 15.46 -19.22
CA VAL A 351 -14.99 14.67 -18.21
C VAL A 351 -13.69 14.09 -18.78
N ILE A 352 -13.75 13.50 -19.98
CA ILE A 352 -12.57 12.92 -20.64
C ILE A 352 -11.58 14.03 -21.01
N THR A 353 -12.07 15.15 -21.55
CA THR A 353 -11.25 16.31 -21.91
C THR A 353 -10.59 16.95 -20.69
N GLU A 354 -11.30 17.08 -19.57
CA GLU A 354 -10.74 17.57 -18.32
C GLU A 354 -9.70 16.61 -17.74
N GLN A 355 -9.90 15.29 -17.86
CA GLN A 355 -8.89 14.32 -17.45
C GLN A 355 -7.64 14.37 -18.34
N LEU A 356 -7.80 14.51 -19.66
CA LEU A 356 -6.68 14.66 -20.60
C LEU A 356 -5.93 15.98 -20.37
N LYS A 357 -6.64 17.10 -20.17
CA LYS A 357 -6.04 18.39 -19.79
C LYS A 357 -5.25 18.28 -18.48
N ARG A 358 -5.77 17.52 -17.52
CA ARG A 358 -5.11 17.30 -16.23
C ARG A 358 -3.87 16.41 -16.33
N PHE A 359 -3.90 15.43 -17.22
CA PHE A 359 -2.80 14.51 -17.50
C PHE A 359 -1.64 15.21 -18.22
N LEU A 360 -1.93 16.16 -19.11
CA LEU A 360 -0.94 16.76 -20.01
C LEU A 360 -0.31 18.07 -19.50
N GLY A 361 -0.83 18.67 -18.43
CA GLY A 361 -0.20 19.83 -17.78
C GLY A 361 -0.03 21.10 -18.66
N PHE A 362 -0.70 21.19 -19.81
CA PHE A 362 -0.64 22.38 -20.68
C PHE A 362 -1.76 23.37 -20.35
N LYS A 363 -1.38 24.62 -20.03
CA LYS A 363 -2.25 25.77 -20.22
C LYS A 363 -2.27 26.11 -21.72
N SER A 364 -3.32 25.74 -22.43
CA SER A 364 -3.64 26.31 -23.74
C SER A 364 -5.13 26.61 -23.79
N THR A 365 -5.43 27.88 -24.01
CA THR A 365 -6.72 28.52 -23.79
C THR A 365 -7.73 28.29 -24.91
N ASN A 366 -7.42 27.52 -25.96
CA ASN A 366 -8.34 27.36 -27.10
C ASN A 366 -8.48 25.89 -27.52
N TRP A 367 -9.42 25.20 -26.89
CA TRP A 367 -10.11 24.07 -27.51
C TRP A 367 -11.45 24.61 -28.02
N GLN A 368 -11.50 25.06 -29.27
CA GLN A 368 -12.78 25.22 -29.96
C GLN A 368 -13.10 23.86 -30.59
N VAL A 369 -14.20 23.27 -30.13
CA VAL A 369 -14.80 22.04 -30.67
C VAL A 369 -15.41 22.33 -32.03
#